data_AF-A0A7V9S8X0-F1
#
_entry.id   AF-A0A7V9S8X0-F1
#
_cell.length_a   1.000
_cell.length_b   1.000
_cell.length_c   1.000
_cell.angle_alpha   90.00
_cell.angle_beta   90.00
_cell.angle_gamma   90.00
#
_symmetry.space_group_name_H-M   'P 1'
#
loop_
_entity.id
_entity.type
_entity.pdbx_description
1 polymer ?
#
loop_
_entity_poly.entity_id
_entity_poly.type
_entity_poly.pdbx_seq_one_letter_code
_entity_poly.pdbx_strand_id
1 'polypeptide(L)' 'MTNEAEVLAALDKPSALYALQQRVDPSSKSTDALQDLLMRMRAAGKVKFDIKTGKWAKA' A
#
# COMPACT_ATOMS: atom_id res chain seq x y z
N MET A 1 12.55 -5.67 4.47
CA MET A 1 12.15 -5.56 3.06
C MET A 1 10.66 -5.77 3.01
N THR A 2 9.90 -4.73 2.71
CA THR A 2 8.44 -4.75 2.58
C THR A 2 8.04 -5.73 1.48
N ASN A 3 7.37 -6.83 1.83
CA ASN A 3 6.97 -7.85 0.87
C ASN A 3 5.52 -7.61 0.37
N GLU A 4 5.19 -7.99 -0.86
CA GLU A 4 3.84 -7.82 -1.43
C GLU A 4 2.76 -8.49 -0.55
N ALA A 5 3.09 -9.64 0.05
CA ALA A 5 2.18 -10.37 0.93
C ALA A 5 1.84 -9.57 2.21
N GLU A 6 2.80 -8.87 2.80
CA GLU A 6 2.57 -8.04 3.99
C GLU A 6 1.74 -6.80 3.65
N VAL A 7 1.98 -6.20 2.47
CA VAL A 7 1.19 -5.08 1.96
C VAL A 7 -0.26 -5.50 1.73
N LEU A 8 -0.49 -6.67 1.13
CA LEU A 8 -1.84 -7.22 0.97
C LEU A 8 -2.49 -7.56 2.32
N ALA A 9 -1.76 -8.10 3.27
CA ALA A 9 -2.28 -8.38 4.61
C ALA A 9 -2.69 -7.08 5.32
N ALA A 10 -1.87 -6.03 5.23
CA ALA A 10 -2.15 -4.73 5.83
C ALA A 10 -3.30 -3.97 5.12
N LEU A 11 -3.57 -4.30 3.85
CA LEU A 11 -4.71 -3.83 3.05
C LEU A 11 -5.99 -4.67 3.23
N ASP A 12 -6.14 -5.39 4.34
CA ASP A 12 -7.44 -5.97 4.74
C ASP A 12 -8.56 -4.91 4.76
N LYS A 13 -8.21 -3.67 5.15
CA LYS A 13 -9.10 -2.51 5.08
C LYS A 13 -8.48 -1.41 4.23
N PRO A 14 -9.31 -0.63 3.49
CA PRO A 14 -8.81 0.51 2.73
C PRO A 14 -8.02 1.47 3.61
N SER A 15 -6.78 1.74 3.24
CA SER A 15 -5.82 2.48 4.07
C SER A 15 -5.09 3.54 3.24
N ALA A 16 -4.84 4.70 3.84
CA ALA A 16 -4.00 5.72 3.24
C ALA A 16 -2.54 5.24 3.18
N LEU A 17 -1.77 5.76 2.22
CA LEU A 17 -0.37 5.36 2.00
C LEU A 17 0.48 5.44 3.28
N TYR A 18 0.39 6.55 4.02
CA TYR A 18 1.15 6.73 5.25
C TYR A 18 0.74 5.77 6.36
N ALA A 19 -0.57 5.51 6.52
CA ALA A 19 -1.06 4.54 7.51
C ALA A 19 -0.63 3.11 7.17
N LEU A 20 -0.56 2.78 5.87
CA LEU A 20 -0.04 1.51 5.39
C LEU A 20 1.48 1.40 5.63
N GLN A 21 2.23 2.47 5.38
CA GLN A 21 3.67 2.54 5.70
C GLN A 21 3.93 2.25 7.17
N GLN A 22 3.21 2.91 8.08
CA GLN A 22 3.35 2.69 9.52
C GLN A 22 3.03 1.25 9.97
N ARG A 23 2.23 0.51 9.22
CA ARG A 23 1.90 -0.89 9.55
C ARG A 23 2.92 -1.88 9.03
N VAL A 24 3.43 -1.66 7.82
CA VAL A 24 4.31 -2.62 7.15
C VAL A 24 5.78 -2.32 7.43
N ASP A 25 6.14 -1.04 7.54
CA ASP A 25 7.49 -0.59 7.85
C ASP A 25 7.47 0.76 8.58
N PRO A 26 7.22 0.75 9.91
CA PRO A 26 7.20 1.95 10.75
C PRO A 26 8.58 2.61 10.92
N SER A 27 9.66 1.91 10.59
CA SER A 27 11.03 2.44 10.71
C SER A 27 11.44 3.30 9.53
N SER A 28 10.78 3.13 8.36
CA SER A 28 11.01 3.99 7.20
C SER A 28 10.36 5.36 7.34
N LYS A 29 11.14 6.40 7.03
CA LYS A 29 10.69 7.80 6.98
C LYS A 29 10.18 8.23 5.60
N SER A 30 10.32 7.37 4.58
CA SER A 30 9.83 7.62 3.22
C SER A 30 8.76 6.61 2.83
N THR A 31 7.77 7.09 2.08
CA THR A 31 6.71 6.28 1.47
C THR A 31 6.98 5.97 0.00
N ASP A 32 8.08 6.44 -0.58
CA ASP A 32 8.34 6.35 -2.02
C ASP A 32 8.43 4.89 -2.47
N ALA A 33 9.19 4.08 -1.74
CA ALA A 33 9.34 2.65 -2.03
C ALA A 33 8.00 1.90 -1.94
N LEU A 34 7.16 2.24 -0.96
CA LEU A 34 5.82 1.66 -0.84
C LEU A 34 4.90 2.12 -1.96
N GLN A 35 4.98 3.40 -2.35
CA GLN A 35 4.20 3.95 -3.44
C GLN A 35 4.55 3.30 -4.78
N ASP A 36 5.83 3.12 -5.07
CA ASP A 36 6.29 2.39 -6.26
C ASP A 36 5.80 0.95 -6.27
N LEU A 37 5.86 0.26 -5.13
CA LEU A 37 5.36 -1.10 -4.98
C LEU A 37 3.84 -1.18 -5.20
N LEU A 38 3.06 -0.27 -4.63
CA LEU A 38 1.61 -0.20 -4.81
C LEU A 38 1.23 0.10 -6.27
N MET A 39 2.00 0.95 -6.95
CA MET A 39 1.80 1.24 -8.37
C MET A 39 2.04 -0.01 -9.23
N ARG A 40 3.09 -0.80 -8.94
CA ARG A 40 3.33 -2.10 -9.61
C ARG A 40 2.22 -3.10 -9.34
N MET A 41 1.78 -3.22 -8.09
CA MET A 41 0.67 -4.09 -7.70
C MET A 41 -0.66 -3.68 -8.35
N ARG A 42 -0.87 -2.38 -8.55
CA ARG A 42 -2.03 -1.85 -9.26
C ARG A 42 -1.99 -2.24 -10.73
N ALA A 43 -0.83 -2.12 -11.38
CA ALA A 43 -0.65 -2.56 -12.77
C ALA A 43 -0.88 -4.07 -12.92
N ALA A 44 -0.53 -4.86 -11.90
CA ALA A 44 -0.81 -6.29 -11.83
C ALA A 44 -2.26 -6.64 -11.42
N GLY A 45 -3.12 -5.65 -11.17
CA GLY A 45 -4.52 -5.86 -10.77
C GLY A 45 -4.71 -6.45 -9.36
N LYS A 46 -3.71 -6.34 -8.47
CA LYS A 46 -3.78 -6.85 -7.08
C LYS A 46 -4.37 -5.83 -6.10
N VAL A 47 -4.19 -4.54 -6.38
CA VAL A 47 -4.69 -3.43 -5.56
C VAL A 47 -5.32 -2.36 -6.43
N LYS A 48 -6.16 -1.53 -5.83
CA LYS A 48 -6.75 -0.34 -6.46
C LYS A 48 -6.57 0.87 -5.56
N PHE A 49 -6.47 2.04 -6.20
CA PHE A 49 -6.46 3.33 -5.53
C PHE A 49 -7.81 4.00 -5.73
N ASP A 50 -8.47 4.34 -4.63
CA ASP A 50 -9.70 5.12 -4.64
C ASP A 50 -9.33 6.62 -4.56
N ILE A 51 -9.53 7.31 -5.69
CA ILE A 51 -9.23 8.74 -5.79
C ILE A 51 -10.15 9.62 -4.95
N LYS A 52 -11.38 9.15 -4.62
CA LYS A 52 -12.32 9.93 -3.80
C LYS A 52 -11.90 9.93 -2.34
N THR A 53 -11.36 8.82 -1.87
CA THR A 53 -10.96 8.66 -0.46
C THR A 53 -9.45 8.80 -0.24
N GLY A 54 -8.64 8.78 -1.29
CA GLY A 54 -7.18 8.79 -1.22
C GLY A 54 -6.59 7.51 -0.61
N LYS A 55 -7.31 6.39 -0.70
CA LYS A 55 -6.97 5.13 -0.04
C LYS A 55 -6.63 4.03 -1.03
N TRP A 56 -5.69 3.19 -0.62
CA TRP A 56 -5.40 1.93 -1.29
C TRP A 56 -6.27 0.82 -0.71
N ALA A 57 -6.72 -0.09 -1.57
CA ALA A 57 -7.47 -1.29 -1.19
C ALA A 57 -7.05 -2.46 -2.08
N LYS A 58 -7.41 -3.69 -1.68
CA LYS A 58 -7.34 -4.85 -2.58
C LYS A 58 -8.25 -4.61 -3.80
N ALA A 59 -7.80 -5.10 -4.95
CA ALA A 59 -8.55 -4.99 -6.21
C ALA A 59 -9.96 -5.59 -6.07
#